data_AF-P0AF62-F1
#
_entry.id   AF-P0AF62-F1
#
_cell.length_a   1.000
_cell.length_b   1.000
_cell.length_c   1.000
_cell.angle_alpha   90.00
_cell.angle_beta   90.00
_cell.angle_gamma   90.00
#
_symmetry.space_group_name_H-M   'P 1'
#
loop_
_entity.id
_entity.type
_entity.pdbx_description
1 polymer ?
#
loop_
_entity_poly.entity_id
_entity_poly.type
_entity_poly.pdbx_seq_one_letter_code
_entity_poly.pdbx_strand_id
1 'polypeptide(L)'
;MEGKNKFNTYVVSFDYPSSYSSVFLRLRSLMYDMNFSSIVADEYGIPRQLNENSFAITTSLAASEIEDLIRLKCLDLPDIDFDLNIMTVDDYFRQFYK
;
A
#
# COMPACT_ATOMS: atom_id res chain seq x y z
N MET A 1 14.18 -19.45 -19.56
CA MET A 1 12.75 -19.72 -19.26
C MET A 1 12.16 -18.40 -18.80
N GLU A 2 11.34 -17.76 -19.63
CA GLU A 2 10.66 -16.51 -19.30
C GLU A 2 9.63 -16.78 -18.20
N GLY A 3 10.06 -16.65 -16.95
CA GLY A 3 9.12 -16.25 -15.91
C GLY A 3 8.71 -14.84 -16.26
N LYS A 4 7.58 -14.67 -16.98
CA LYS A 4 6.93 -13.36 -17.09
C LYS A 4 6.83 -12.83 -15.66
N ASN A 5 7.56 -11.77 -15.33
CA ASN A 5 7.44 -11.07 -14.06
C ASN A 5 5.97 -10.67 -13.94
N LYS A 6 5.20 -11.52 -13.26
CA LYS A 6 3.75 -11.39 -13.19
C LYS A 6 3.51 -10.27 -12.20
N PHE A 7 3.31 -9.07 -12.74
CA PHE A 7 2.95 -7.92 -11.94
C PHE A 7 1.62 -8.24 -11.26
N ASN A 8 1.63 -8.11 -9.94
CA ASN A 8 0.43 -8.18 -9.11
C ASN A 8 0.19 -6.79 -8.53
N THR A 9 -1.07 -6.49 -8.27
CA THR A 9 -1.44 -5.27 -7.55
C THR A 9 -1.80 -5.64 -6.12
N TYR A 10 -1.11 -4.98 -5.19
CA TYR A 10 -1.35 -5.12 -3.75
C TYR A 10 -1.90 -3.83 -3.20
N VAL A 11 -2.72 -3.94 -2.16
CA VAL A 11 -3.12 -2.83 -1.30
C VAL A 11 -2.34 -2.94 0.00
N VAL A 12 -1.67 -1.85 0.37
CA VAL A 12 -0.96 -1.66 1.63
C VAL A 12 -1.75 -0.69 2.48
N SER A 13 -2.18 -1.15 3.65
CA SER A 13 -2.86 -0.32 4.65
C SER A 13 -1.95 -0.11 5.84
N PHE A 14 -1.86 1.14 6.29
CA PHE A 14 -1.09 1.54 7.47
C PHE A 14 -2.01 1.62 8.68
N ASP A 15 -1.71 0.87 9.73
CA ASP A 15 -2.35 1.04 11.03
C ASP A 15 -1.43 1.86 11.94
N TYR A 16 -1.92 2.99 12.43
CA TYR A 16 -1.13 3.94 13.21
C TYR A 16 -2.01 4.69 14.22
N PRO A 17 -1.45 5.07 15.39
CA PRO A 17 -2.17 5.91 16.35
C PRO A 17 -2.51 7.27 15.75
N SER A 18 -3.70 7.79 16.01
CA SER A 18 -4.20 9.07 15.48
C SER A 18 -3.31 10.28 15.80
N SER A 19 -2.46 10.18 16.84
CA SER A 19 -1.43 11.16 17.18
C SER A 19 -0.38 11.39 16.08
N TYR A 20 -0.20 10.45 15.16
CA TYR A 20 0.79 10.53 14.08
C TYR A 20 0.27 11.11 12.76
N SER A 21 -0.93 11.72 12.76
CA SER A 21 -1.56 12.28 11.54
C SER A 21 -0.68 13.26 10.76
N SER A 22 0.13 14.08 11.46
CA SER A 22 1.06 15.01 10.81
C SER A 22 2.21 14.30 10.08
N VAL A 23 2.68 13.18 10.63
CA VAL A 23 3.73 12.36 10.01
C VAL A 23 3.17 11.56 8.84
N PHE A 24 1.89 11.17 8.92
CA PHE A 24 1.21 10.49 7.84
C PHE A 24 1.13 11.31 6.54
N LEU A 25 1.08 12.65 6.62
CA LEU A 25 1.19 13.49 5.42
C LEU A 25 2.54 13.33 4.70
N ARG A 26 3.64 13.19 5.46
CA ARG A 26 4.97 12.93 4.90
C ARG A 26 5.06 11.52 4.34
N LEU A 27 4.49 10.55 5.06
CA LEU A 27 4.40 9.16 4.60
C LEU A 27 3.64 9.07 3.28
N ARG A 28 2.50 9.77 3.16
CA ARG A 28 1.69 9.82 1.94
C ARG A 28 2.47 10.38 0.76
N SER A 29 3.22 11.47 0.96
CA SER A 29 4.12 12.00 -0.09
C SER A 29 5.17 10.96 -0.49
N LEU A 30 5.80 10.29 0.48
CA LEU A 30 6.78 9.23 0.23
C LEU A 30 6.17 8.05 -0.56
N MET A 31 4.94 7.64 -0.23
CA MET A 31 4.23 6.60 -0.97
C MET A 31 4.02 7.00 -2.44
N TYR A 32 3.58 8.23 -2.71
CA TYR A 32 3.43 8.71 -4.07
C TYR A 32 4.76 8.76 -4.83
N ASP A 33 5.85 9.18 -4.19
CA ASP A 33 7.19 9.18 -4.79
C ASP A 33 7.67 7.77 -5.15
N MET A 34 7.17 6.75 -4.44
CA MET A 34 7.43 5.33 -4.71
C MET A 34 6.43 4.70 -5.71
N ASN A 35 5.63 5.51 -6.41
CA ASN A 35 4.58 5.09 -7.35
C ASN A 35 3.42 4.28 -6.73
N PHE A 36 3.18 4.43 -5.43
CA PHE A 36 1.93 3.97 -4.85
C PHE A 36 0.79 4.92 -5.25
N SER A 37 -0.41 4.37 -5.40
CA SER A 37 -1.62 5.10 -5.81
C SER A 37 -2.69 5.02 -4.75
N SER A 38 -3.51 6.06 -4.60
CA SER A 38 -4.71 6.02 -3.75
C SER A 38 -5.96 5.54 -4.49
N ILE A 39 -5.86 5.27 -5.79
CA ILE A 39 -6.95 4.75 -6.63
C ILE A 39 -6.47 3.48 -7.30
N VAL A 40 -7.29 2.44 -7.27
CA VAL A 40 -7.05 1.16 -7.95
C VAL A 40 -8.33 0.65 -8.58
N ALA A 41 -8.23 -0.05 -9.71
CA ALA A 41 -9.38 -0.69 -10.31
C ALA A 41 -9.80 -1.92 -9.49
N ASP A 42 -11.10 -2.09 -9.26
CA ASP A 42 -11.67 -3.32 -8.70
C ASP A 42 -11.69 -4.46 -9.73
N GLU A 43 -12.21 -5.63 -9.33
CA GLU A 43 -12.31 -6.82 -10.20
C GLU A 43 -13.14 -6.59 -11.48
N TYR A 44 -13.99 -5.56 -11.51
CA TYR A 44 -14.80 -5.16 -12.67
C TYR A 44 -14.12 -4.10 -13.53
N GLY A 45 -12.89 -3.70 -13.20
CA GLY A 45 -12.15 -2.65 -13.88
C GLY A 45 -12.62 -1.23 -13.51
N ILE A 46 -13.45 -1.08 -12.49
CA ILE A 46 -13.97 0.23 -12.06
C ILE A 46 -12.95 0.87 -11.11
N PRO A 47 -12.47 2.09 -11.37
CA PRO A 47 -11.59 2.80 -10.44
C PRO A 47 -12.28 3.06 -9.10
N ARG A 48 -11.67 2.61 -8.02
CA ARG A 48 -12.11 2.83 -6.64
C ARG A 48 -11.05 3.59 -5.88
N GLN A 49 -11.50 4.58 -5.13
CA GLN A 49 -10.67 5.28 -4.15
C GLN A 49 -10.47 4.35 -2.93
N LEU A 50 -9.22 4.18 -2.51
CA LEU A 50 -8.87 3.46 -1.30
C LEU A 50 -9.09 4.35 -0.06
N ASN A 51 -9.17 3.72 1.12
CA ASN A 51 -9.23 4.44 2.39
C ASN A 51 -8.01 5.36 2.57
N GLU A 52 -8.14 6.38 3.42
CA GLU A 52 -7.11 7.43 3.58
C GLU A 52 -5.73 6.89 3.99
N ASN A 53 -5.71 5.78 4.74
CA ASN A 53 -4.51 5.09 5.20
C ASN A 53 -4.05 3.95 4.29
N SER A 54 -4.63 3.82 3.10
CA SER A 54 -4.42 2.70 2.19
C SER A 54 -3.90 3.17 0.83
N PHE A 55 -2.95 2.43 0.26
CA PHE A 55 -2.39 2.69 -1.05
C PHE A 55 -2.18 1.40 -1.84
N ALA A 56 -2.28 1.47 -3.16
CA ALA A 56 -2.02 0.36 -4.06
C ALA A 56 -0.67 0.51 -4.75
N ILE A 57 0.00 -0.62 -4.99
CA ILE A 57 1.20 -0.69 -5.84
C ILE A 57 1.07 -1.89 -6.79
N THR A 58 1.40 -1.67 -8.07
CA THR A 58 1.52 -2.72 -9.06
C THR A 58 3.00 -3.05 -9.24
N THR A 59 3.41 -4.25 -8.83
CA THR A 59 4.82 -4.64 -8.79
C THR A 59 5.00 -6.13 -9.02
N SER A 60 6.21 -6.55 -9.39
CA SER A 60 6.60 -7.97 -9.43
C SER A 60 7.15 -8.47 -8.09
N LEU A 61 7.29 -7.59 -7.10
CA LEU A 61 7.75 -7.93 -5.75
C LEU A 61 6.73 -8.78 -4.99
N ALA A 62 7.21 -9.66 -4.12
CA ALA A 62 6.41 -10.36 -3.14
C ALA A 62 5.98 -9.40 -2.01
N ALA A 63 4.90 -9.75 -1.29
CA ALA A 63 4.39 -8.91 -0.19
C ALA A 63 5.44 -8.59 0.88
N SER A 64 6.29 -9.55 1.26
CA SER A 64 7.38 -9.33 2.21
C SER A 64 8.43 -8.33 1.69
N GLU A 65 8.73 -8.34 0.40
CA GLU A 65 9.69 -7.40 -0.20
C GLU A 65 9.10 -5.98 -0.29
N ILE A 66 7.78 -5.87 -0.47
CA ILE A 66 7.06 -4.59 -0.41
C ILE A 66 7.13 -4.03 1.02
N GLU A 67 6.89 -4.87 2.03
CA GLU A 67 7.04 -4.48 3.44
C GLU A 67 8.46 -4.00 3.74
N ASP A 68 9.48 -4.78 3.38
CA ASP A 68 10.88 -4.42 3.59
C ASP A 68 11.24 -3.09 2.91
N LEU A 69 10.77 -2.87 1.68
CA LEU A 69 10.97 -1.62 0.94
C LEU A 69 10.35 -0.43 1.68
N ILE A 70 9.10 -0.57 2.15
CA ILE A 70 8.41 0.48 2.88
C ILE A 70 9.13 0.77 4.19
N ARG A 71 9.46 -0.27 4.98
CA ARG A 71 10.17 -0.10 6.26
C ARG A 71 11.53 0.58 6.05
N LEU A 72 12.30 0.17 5.04
CA LEU A 72 13.59 0.77 4.71
C LEU A 72 13.44 2.26 4.38
N LYS A 73 12.41 2.64 3.62
CA LYS A 73 12.16 4.04 3.24
C LYS A 73 11.61 4.88 4.38
N CYS A 74 10.94 4.25 5.34
CA CYS A 74 10.44 4.93 6.53
C CYS A 74 11.51 5.16 7.60
N LEU A 75 12.71 4.58 7.48
CA LEU A 75 13.82 4.86 8.41
C LEU A 75 14.23 6.34 8.45
N ASP A 76 13.97 7.09 7.37
CA ASP A 76 14.24 8.52 7.28
C ASP A 76 13.11 9.38 7.91
N LEU A 77 12.01 8.77 8.32
CA LEU A 77 10.91 9.45 9.01
C LEU A 77 11.17 9.46 10.53
N PRO A 78 10.60 10.43 11.28
CA PRO A 78 10.63 10.40 12.75
C PRO A 78 10.12 9.04 13.25
N ASP A 79 10.59 8.56 14.41
CA ASP A 79 10.13 7.28 15.01
C ASP A 79 8.59 7.21 15.02
N ILE A 80 8.03 6.50 14.05
CA ILE A 80 6.62 6.14 13.96
C ILE A 80 6.57 4.64 14.20
N ASP A 81 5.75 4.26 15.17
CA ASP A 81 5.32 2.88 15.31
C ASP A 81 4.06 2.69 14.46
N PHE A 82 4.16 1.86 13.43
CA PHE A 82 3.04 1.53 12.55
C PHE A 82 3.08 0.06 12.18
N ASP A 83 1.90 -0.52 12.07
CA ASP A 83 1.72 -1.84 11.51
C ASP A 83 1.33 -1.72 10.03
N LEU A 84 1.73 -2.73 9.25
CA LEU A 84 1.40 -2.85 7.84
C LEU A 84 0.50 -4.05 7.61
N ASN A 85 -0.55 -3.83 6.83
CA ASN A 85 -1.37 -4.90 6.29
C ASN A 85 -1.28 -4.88 4.77
N ILE A 86 -0.71 -5.94 4.18
CA ILE A 86 -0.50 -6.07 2.74
C ILE A 86 -1.36 -7.22 2.24
N MET A 87 -2.22 -6.94 1.27
CA MET A 87 -3.12 -7.93 0.68
C MET A 87 -3.33 -7.67 -0.81
N THR A 88 -3.98 -8.61 -1.49
CA THR A 88 -4.39 -8.40 -2.88
C THR A 88 -5.53 -7.39 -2.97
N VAL A 89 -5.67 -6.73 -4.12
CA VAL A 89 -6.79 -5.80 -4.36
C VAL A 89 -8.15 -6.47 -4.18
N ASP A 90 -8.30 -7.71 -4.65
CA ASP A 90 -9.54 -8.47 -4.52
C ASP A 90 -9.87 -8.75 -3.05
N ASP A 91 -8.89 -9.19 -2.26
CA ASP A 91 -9.08 -9.44 -0.83
C ASP A 91 -9.40 -8.16 -0.05
N TYR A 92 -8.85 -7.02 -0.48
CA TYR A 92 -9.19 -5.71 0.10
C TYR A 92 -10.66 -5.36 -0.13
N PHE A 93 -11.13 -5.41 -1.38
CA PHE A 93 -12.53 -5.03 -1.67
C PHE A 93 -13.55 -6.01 -1.09
N ARG A 94 -13.22 -7.30 -1.00
CA ARG A 94 -14.07 -8.31 -0.35
C ARG A 94 -14.37 -8.02 1.12
N GLN A 95 -13.55 -7.22 1.81
CA GLN A 95 -13.83 -6.83 3.19
C GLN A 95 -15.02 -5.88 3.31
N PHE A 96 -15.34 -5.12 2.26
CA PHE A 96 -16.41 -4.13 2.25
C PHE A 96 -17.72 -4.67 1.66
N TYR A 97 -17.63 -5.61 0.73
CA TYR A 97 -18.78 -6.18 0.03
C TYR A 97 -18.97 -7.64 0.48
N LYS A 98 -19.79 -7.83 1.52
CA LYS A 98 -20.33 -9.14 1.93
C LYS A 98 -21.66 -9.43 1.26
#